data_AF-A0A2G3DZT7-F1
#
_entry.id   AF-A0A2G3DZT7-F1
#
_cell.length_a   1.000
_cell.length_b   1.000
_cell.length_c   1.000
_cell.angle_alpha   90.00
_cell.angle_beta   90.00
_cell.angle_gamma   90.00
#
_symmetry.space_group_name_H-M   'P 1'
#
loop_
_entity.id
_entity.type
_entity.pdbx_description
1 polymer ?
#
loop_
_entity_poly.entity_id
_entity_poly.type
_entity_poly.pdbx_seq_one_letter_code
_entity_poly.pdbx_strand_id
1 'polypeptide(L)'
;MSVSGVDYSSFLHTYEAYRVPKGTKVQNQAGEEVVLSNEEDTLVLTEKASRQLVKDRKDYVGMLQTQAEMAAEKTQEAATERIAKDQAKAMAVFRSLANGDNVPSSDERRLMDYDSKLYQAAKAAQAMAQMAKKRAESKESEWDEREEEEQRKKEKILGDESNEAALAIGKGCHEFNEAMKENIVEVDSSDIDFSSFKTMSLGGVTGAYIDLSL
;
A
#
# COMPACT_ATOMS: atom_id res chain seq x y z
N MET A 1 0.84 -3.90 -22.86
CA MET A 1 0.61 -2.50 -22.47
C MET A 1 -0.01 -2.53 -21.07
N SER A 2 0.69 -2.09 -20.02
CA SER A 2 0.11 -2.07 -18.66
C SER A 2 -0.41 -0.67 -18.32
N VAL A 3 -1.63 -0.60 -17.80
CA VAL A 3 -2.32 0.67 -17.46
C VAL A 3 -2.16 0.99 -15.96
N SER A 4 -1.42 0.15 -15.24
CA SER A 4 -1.07 0.25 -13.81
C SER A 4 0.39 0.65 -13.57
N GLY A 5 1.17 0.92 -14.63
CA GLY A 5 2.60 1.29 -14.54
C GLY A 5 3.53 0.14 -14.12
N VAL A 6 2.97 -1.02 -13.74
CA VAL A 6 3.72 -2.20 -13.32
C VAL A 6 3.68 -3.24 -14.44
N ASP A 7 4.85 -3.70 -14.86
CA ASP A 7 4.96 -4.75 -15.87
C ASP A 7 4.63 -6.11 -15.24
N TYR A 8 3.53 -6.71 -15.69
CA TYR A 8 3.10 -8.04 -15.26
C TYR A 8 3.65 -9.18 -16.13
N SER A 9 4.40 -8.87 -17.19
CA SER A 9 4.90 -9.87 -18.15
C SER A 9 5.80 -10.92 -17.51
N SER A 10 6.55 -10.57 -16.47
CA SER A 10 7.42 -11.48 -15.72
C SER A 10 6.66 -12.47 -14.84
N PHE A 11 5.41 -12.18 -14.51
CA PHE A 11 4.52 -13.03 -13.71
C PHE A 11 3.58 -13.85 -14.59
N LEU A 12 3.38 -13.43 -15.85
CA LEU A 12 2.42 -14.02 -16.76
C LEU A 12 3.01 -15.24 -17.45
N HIS A 13 2.44 -16.41 -17.16
CA HIS A 13 2.81 -17.67 -17.81
C HIS A 13 1.69 -18.16 -18.72
N THR A 14 2.00 -19.17 -19.55
CA THR A 14 0.99 -19.91 -20.30
C THR A 14 0.34 -20.95 -19.41
N TYR A 15 -0.99 -21.01 -19.41
CA TYR A 15 -1.76 -21.91 -18.56
C TYR A 15 -2.48 -22.96 -19.39
N GLU A 16 -2.04 -24.20 -19.30
CA GLU A 16 -2.68 -25.31 -20.01
C GLU A 16 -4.02 -25.67 -19.37
N ALA A 17 -5.05 -25.86 -20.20
CA ALA A 17 -6.38 -26.27 -19.77
C ALA A 17 -6.94 -27.42 -20.62
N TYR A 18 -7.67 -28.33 -19.97
CA TYR A 18 -8.48 -29.34 -20.62
C TYR A 18 -9.86 -28.78 -20.93
N ARG A 19 -10.36 -29.09 -22.13
CA ARG A 19 -11.77 -28.88 -22.47
C ARG A 19 -12.57 -30.05 -21.93
N VAL A 20 -13.39 -29.78 -20.93
CA VAL A 20 -14.25 -30.78 -20.29
C VAL A 20 -15.65 -30.68 -20.86
N PRO A 21 -16.20 -31.75 -21.46
CA PRO A 21 -17.53 -31.73 -22.05
C PRO A 21 -18.62 -31.39 -21.02
N LYS A 22 -19.69 -30.73 -21.47
CA LYS A 22 -20.89 -30.56 -20.63
C LYS A 22 -21.44 -31.90 -20.14
N GLY A 23 -22.01 -31.91 -18.93
CA GLY A 23 -22.53 -33.10 -18.27
C GLY A 23 -21.46 -33.98 -17.63
N THR A 24 -20.17 -33.62 -17.70
CA THR A 24 -19.09 -34.38 -17.06
C THR A 24 -19.23 -34.32 -15.54
N LYS A 25 -19.15 -35.48 -14.91
CA LYS A 25 -19.23 -35.66 -13.46
C LYS A 25 -17.83 -35.69 -12.84
N VAL A 26 -17.67 -34.94 -11.75
CA VAL A 26 -16.44 -34.84 -10.95
C VAL A 26 -16.77 -35.02 -9.46
N GLN A 27 -15.76 -35.25 -8.62
CA GLN A 27 -15.97 -35.36 -7.18
C GLN A 27 -15.86 -34.00 -6.48
N ASN A 28 -16.68 -33.71 -5.47
CA ASN A 28 -16.49 -32.56 -4.60
C ASN A 28 -15.50 -32.85 -3.45
N GLN A 29 -15.24 -31.86 -2.59
CA GLN A 29 -14.39 -32.03 -1.40
C GLN A 29 -14.89 -33.12 -0.43
N ALA A 30 -16.20 -33.40 -0.41
CA ALA A 30 -16.83 -34.44 0.38
C ALA A 30 -16.87 -35.81 -0.32
N GLY A 31 -16.38 -35.90 -1.57
CA GLY A 31 -16.41 -37.12 -2.38
C GLY A 31 -17.76 -37.38 -3.06
N GLU A 32 -18.69 -36.43 -3.04
CA GLU A 32 -19.96 -36.53 -3.74
C GLU A 32 -19.78 -36.18 -5.22
N GLU A 33 -20.52 -36.88 -6.07
CA GLU A 33 -20.46 -36.71 -7.52
C GLU A 33 -21.29 -35.47 -7.93
N VAL A 34 -20.64 -34.49 -8.54
CA VAL A 34 -21.22 -33.22 -8.98
C VAL A 34 -20.94 -33.04 -10.47
N VAL A 35 -21.95 -32.61 -11.24
CA VAL A 35 -21.74 -32.24 -12.64
C VAL A 35 -21.05 -30.89 -12.68
N LEU A 36 -19.98 -30.76 -13.50
CA LEU A 36 -19.31 -29.48 -13.72
C LEU A 36 -20.32 -28.48 -14.30
N SER A 37 -20.59 -28.52 -15.60
CA SER A 37 -21.59 -27.66 -16.26
C SER A 37 -22.59 -28.50 -17.03
N ASN A 38 -23.86 -28.11 -17.02
CA ASN A 38 -24.92 -28.76 -17.79
C ASN A 38 -25.12 -28.15 -19.18
N GLU A 39 -24.68 -26.91 -19.38
CA GLU A 39 -25.07 -26.09 -20.53
C GLU A 39 -23.95 -26.04 -21.58
N GLU A 40 -22.70 -25.89 -21.14
CA GLU A 40 -21.54 -25.63 -21.98
C GLU A 40 -20.32 -26.42 -21.55
N ASP A 41 -19.39 -26.62 -22.48
CA ASP A 41 -18.08 -27.20 -22.18
C ASP A 41 -17.29 -26.23 -21.30
N THR A 42 -16.51 -26.78 -20.37
CA THR A 42 -15.77 -25.99 -19.37
C THR A 42 -14.28 -26.17 -19.53
N LEU A 43 -13.51 -25.10 -19.41
CA LEU A 43 -12.06 -25.17 -19.38
C LEU A 43 -11.60 -25.40 -17.94
N VAL A 44 -10.89 -26.51 -17.73
CA VAL A 44 -10.31 -26.87 -16.44
C VAL A 44 -8.80 -26.89 -16.57
N LEU A 45 -8.11 -26.04 -15.79
CA LEU A 45 -6.65 -26.00 -15.78
C LEU A 45 -6.04 -27.35 -15.40
N THR A 46 -4.87 -27.65 -15.97
CA THR A 46 -4.04 -28.76 -15.50
C THR A 46 -3.55 -28.47 -14.07
N GLU A 47 -3.26 -29.49 -13.27
CA GLU A 47 -2.77 -29.30 -11.90
C GLU A 47 -1.52 -28.40 -11.85
N LYS A 48 -0.61 -28.57 -12.82
CA LYS A 48 0.60 -27.74 -12.95
C LYS A 48 0.23 -26.29 -13.25
N ALA A 49 -0.66 -26.07 -14.23
CA ALA A 49 -1.13 -24.73 -14.59
C ALA A 49 -1.89 -24.05 -13.45
N SER A 50 -2.72 -24.79 -12.69
CA SER A 50 -3.41 -24.26 -11.51
C SER A 50 -2.44 -23.81 -10.43
N ARG A 51 -1.42 -24.62 -10.12
CA ARG A 51 -0.39 -24.27 -9.14
C ARG A 51 0.40 -23.04 -9.60
N GLN A 52 0.74 -22.98 -10.89
CA GLN A 52 1.45 -21.86 -11.49
C GLN A 52 0.62 -20.57 -11.42
N LEU A 53 -0.65 -20.61 -11.83
CA LEU A 53 -1.55 -19.46 -11.79
C LEU A 53 -1.71 -18.90 -10.37
N VAL A 54 -1.93 -19.79 -9.39
CA VAL A 54 -2.06 -19.39 -7.98
C VAL A 54 -0.77 -18.72 -7.49
N LYS A 55 0.39 -19.25 -7.88
CA LYS A 55 1.69 -18.68 -7.54
C LYS A 55 1.89 -17.31 -8.19
N ASP A 56 1.67 -17.21 -9.49
CA ASP A 56 1.84 -15.98 -10.27
C ASP A 56 0.94 -14.86 -9.75
N ARG A 57 -0.32 -15.18 -9.44
CA ARG A 57 -1.26 -14.24 -8.81
C ARG A 57 -0.75 -13.78 -7.46
N LYS A 58 -0.27 -14.70 -6.62
CA LYS A 58 0.27 -14.34 -5.30
C LYS A 58 1.50 -13.44 -5.42
N ASP A 59 2.42 -13.77 -6.32
CA ASP A 59 3.67 -13.04 -6.51
C ASP A 59 3.40 -11.62 -7.06
N TYR A 60 2.50 -11.49 -8.04
CA TYR A 60 2.11 -10.20 -8.61
C TYR A 60 1.38 -9.32 -7.58
N VAL A 61 0.39 -9.87 -6.85
CA VAL A 61 -0.31 -9.14 -5.78
C VAL A 61 0.66 -8.74 -4.67
N GLY A 62 1.58 -9.61 -4.29
CA GLY A 62 2.59 -9.32 -3.28
C GLY A 62 3.50 -8.17 -3.69
N MET A 63 3.89 -8.09 -4.95
CA MET A 63 4.65 -6.96 -5.48
C MET A 63 3.85 -5.65 -5.42
N LEU A 64 2.58 -5.66 -5.85
CA LEU A 64 1.72 -4.46 -5.77
C LEU A 64 1.52 -4.00 -4.32
N GLN A 65 1.34 -4.93 -3.40
CA GLN A 65 1.26 -4.63 -1.96
C GLN A 65 2.57 -4.02 -1.45
N THR A 66 3.71 -4.60 -1.80
CA THR A 66 5.03 -4.07 -1.41
C THR A 66 5.22 -2.63 -1.92
N GLN A 67 4.77 -2.33 -3.14
CA GLN A 67 4.84 -0.97 -3.69
C GLN A 67 3.96 0.02 -2.92
N ALA A 68 2.74 -0.39 -2.57
CA ALA A 68 1.82 0.42 -1.77
C ALA A 68 2.34 0.64 -0.34
N GLU A 69 2.91 -0.39 0.28
CA GLU A 69 3.55 -0.31 1.59
C GLU A 69 4.74 0.65 1.58
N MET A 70 5.62 0.57 0.58
CA MET A 70 6.74 1.53 0.43
C MET A 70 6.25 2.97 0.25
N ALA A 71 5.16 3.19 -0.49
CA ALA A 71 4.59 4.52 -0.66
C ALA A 71 3.98 5.05 0.64
N ALA A 72 3.26 4.20 1.38
CA ALA A 72 2.74 4.51 2.71
C ALA A 72 3.87 4.80 3.70
N GLU A 73 4.93 4.01 3.71
CA GLU A 73 6.11 4.22 4.55
C GLU A 73 6.74 5.59 4.28
N LYS A 74 6.94 5.97 3.02
CA LYS A 74 7.45 7.31 2.67
C LYS A 74 6.56 8.44 3.18
N THR A 75 5.23 8.29 3.13
CA THR A 75 4.32 9.30 3.70
C THR A 75 4.47 9.41 5.21
N GLN A 76 4.57 8.26 5.90
CA GLN A 76 4.75 8.22 7.33
C GLN A 76 6.12 8.77 7.76
N GLU A 77 7.17 8.45 7.02
CA GLU A 77 8.51 9.01 7.19
C GLU A 77 8.50 10.53 7.04
N ALA A 78 7.86 11.07 6.01
CA ALA A 78 7.75 12.52 5.84
C ALA A 78 6.98 13.20 6.98
N ALA A 79 5.88 12.59 7.44
CA ALA A 79 5.12 13.09 8.59
C ALA A 79 5.95 13.05 9.89
N THR A 80 6.68 11.96 10.13
CA THR A 80 7.56 11.83 11.31
C THR A 80 8.76 12.78 11.24
N GLU A 81 9.35 12.99 10.06
CA GLU A 81 10.41 13.98 9.82
C GLU A 81 9.91 15.38 10.20
N ARG A 82 8.69 15.75 9.78
CA ARG A 82 8.08 17.04 10.13
C ARG A 82 7.87 17.17 11.64
N ILE A 83 7.29 16.16 12.30
CA ILE A 83 7.08 16.17 13.75
C ILE A 83 8.42 16.35 14.49
N ALA A 84 9.46 15.63 14.06
CA ALA A 84 10.79 15.73 14.65
C ALA A 84 11.40 17.14 14.44
N LYS A 85 11.23 17.74 13.26
CA LYS A 85 11.67 19.12 12.99
C LYS A 85 10.92 20.14 13.85
N ASP A 86 9.60 20.05 13.91
CA ASP A 86 8.77 20.96 14.72
C ASP A 86 9.12 20.85 16.21
N GLN A 87 9.35 19.63 16.71
CA GLN A 87 9.84 19.41 18.07
C GLN A 87 11.23 20.05 18.29
N ALA A 88 12.17 19.88 17.36
CA ALA A 88 13.50 20.47 17.48
C ALA A 88 13.44 22.00 17.50
N LYS A 89 12.64 22.61 16.63
CA LYS A 89 12.40 24.07 16.57
C LYS A 89 11.76 24.57 17.87
N ALA A 90 10.73 23.89 18.39
CA ALA A 90 10.11 24.23 19.67
C ALA A 90 11.11 24.18 20.83
N MET A 91 11.99 23.17 20.87
CA MET A 91 13.05 23.07 21.88
C MET A 91 14.11 24.17 21.73
N ALA A 92 14.43 24.60 20.50
CA ALA A 92 15.34 25.72 20.25
C ALA A 92 14.76 27.04 20.77
N VAL A 93 13.47 27.30 20.51
CA VAL A 93 12.75 28.46 21.07
C VAL A 93 12.73 28.41 22.59
N PHE A 94 12.39 27.26 23.17
CA PHE A 94 12.41 27.08 24.62
C PHE A 94 13.78 27.45 25.21
N ARG A 95 14.86 26.95 24.61
CA ARG A 95 16.24 27.23 25.06
C ARG A 95 16.58 28.70 24.93
N SER A 96 16.23 29.34 23.82
CA SER A 96 16.47 30.77 23.61
C SER A 96 15.75 31.62 24.65
N LEU A 97 14.46 31.34 24.90
CA LEU A 97 13.70 31.98 25.97
C LEU A 97 14.34 31.73 27.34
N ALA A 98 14.66 30.47 27.68
CA ALA A 98 15.27 30.14 28.97
C ALA A 98 16.64 30.80 29.17
N ASN A 99 17.38 31.07 28.10
CA ASN A 99 18.63 31.83 28.13
C ASN A 99 18.45 33.34 28.32
N GLY A 100 17.21 33.83 28.35
CA GLY A 100 16.88 35.25 28.48
C GLY A 100 16.89 36.02 27.15
N ASP A 101 17.00 35.33 26.01
CA ASP A 101 17.05 35.97 24.69
C ASP A 101 15.64 36.38 24.23
N ASN A 102 15.55 37.32 23.29
CA ASN A 102 14.30 37.76 22.69
C ASN A 102 13.98 36.91 21.47
N VAL A 103 12.85 36.22 21.50
CA VAL A 103 12.35 35.37 20.42
C VAL A 103 11.18 36.08 19.72
N PRO A 104 11.01 35.93 18.39
CA PRO A 104 9.86 36.46 17.68
C PRO A 104 8.52 35.97 18.25
N SER A 105 7.49 36.82 18.23
CA SER A 105 6.17 36.47 18.78
C SER A 105 5.48 35.31 18.04
N SER A 106 5.78 35.12 16.76
CA SER A 106 5.35 33.95 15.98
C SER A 106 5.80 32.64 16.63
N ASP A 107 7.07 32.60 17.03
CA ASP A 107 7.76 31.43 17.53
C ASP A 107 7.40 31.13 18.98
N GLU A 108 7.22 32.18 19.80
CA GLU A 108 6.64 32.05 21.14
C GLU A 108 5.23 31.42 21.07
N ARG A 109 4.41 31.84 20.08
CA ARG A 109 3.08 31.28 19.87
C ARG A 109 3.15 29.83 19.41
N ARG A 110 4.07 29.47 18.50
CA ARG A 110 4.31 28.07 18.10
C ARG A 110 4.70 27.19 19.28
N LEU A 111 5.58 27.66 20.17
CA LEU A 111 5.93 26.92 21.39
C LEU A 111 4.73 26.76 22.33
N MET A 112 3.89 27.79 22.45
CA MET A 112 2.65 27.71 23.24
C MET A 112 1.64 26.72 22.66
N ASP A 113 1.48 26.71 21.33
CA ASP A 113 0.61 25.77 20.62
C ASP A 113 1.15 24.32 20.72
N TYR A 114 2.48 24.16 20.78
CA TYR A 114 3.14 22.88 20.99
C TYR A 114 2.95 22.35 22.43
N ASP A 115 3.33 23.15 23.44
CA ASP A 115 3.08 22.86 24.85
C ASP A 115 3.04 24.16 25.69
N SER A 116 1.84 24.52 26.16
CA SER A 116 1.62 25.70 26.99
C SER A 116 2.39 25.68 28.31
N LYS A 117 2.61 24.51 28.93
CA LYS A 117 3.40 24.40 30.17
C LYS A 117 4.88 24.64 29.90
N LEU A 118 5.37 24.10 28.78
CA LEU A 118 6.75 24.31 28.35
C LEU A 118 7.00 25.80 28.06
N TYR A 119 6.06 26.46 27.40
CA TYR A 119 6.10 27.92 27.19
C TYR A 119 6.16 28.70 28.51
N GLN A 120 5.27 28.40 29.46
CA GLN A 120 5.26 29.08 30.77
C GLN A 120 6.58 28.89 31.53
N ALA A 121 7.13 27.67 31.52
CA ALA A 121 8.43 27.39 32.10
C ALA A 121 9.55 28.20 31.41
N ALA A 122 9.51 28.31 30.08
CA ALA A 122 10.45 29.11 29.31
C ALA A 122 10.39 30.60 29.71
N LYS A 123 9.18 31.18 29.86
CA LYS A 123 9.01 32.58 30.26
C LYS A 123 9.46 32.84 31.71
N ALA A 124 9.18 31.91 32.62
CA ALA A 124 9.68 32.01 33.99
C ALA A 124 11.22 32.00 34.03
N ALA A 125 11.85 31.10 33.27
CA ALA A 125 13.31 31.04 33.14
C ALA A 125 13.87 32.30 32.46
N GLN A 126 13.22 32.80 31.40
CA GLN A 126 13.59 34.03 30.71
C GLN A 126 13.68 35.23 31.66
N ALA A 127 12.66 35.41 32.51
CA ALA A 127 12.62 36.50 33.47
C ALA A 127 13.80 36.42 34.46
N MET A 128 14.12 35.23 34.98
CA MET A 128 15.27 35.04 35.86
C MET A 128 16.60 35.27 35.14
N ALA A 129 16.76 34.76 33.92
CA ALA A 129 17.98 34.92 33.13
C ALA A 129 18.23 36.38 32.74
N GLN A 130 17.19 37.15 32.40
CA GLN A 130 17.31 38.58 32.10
C GLN A 130 17.66 39.42 33.32
N MET A 131 17.26 39.02 34.53
CA MET A 131 17.73 39.67 35.77
C MET A 131 19.23 39.46 36.00
N ALA A 132 19.78 38.33 35.54
CA ALA A 132 21.20 37.99 35.68
C ALA A 132 22.07 38.50 34.51
N LYS A 133 21.52 38.64 33.30
CA LYS A 133 22.23 39.10 32.10
C LYS A 133 22.16 40.62 31.92
N LYS A 134 23.24 41.22 31.40
CA LYS A 134 23.28 42.65 31.03
C LYS A 134 22.59 42.97 29.69
N ARG A 135 22.43 41.99 28.80
CA ARG A 135 21.83 42.17 27.47
C ARG A 135 21.22 40.87 26.96
N ALA A 136 20.02 40.96 26.40
CA ALA A 136 19.36 39.89 25.65
C ALA A 136 19.72 40.00 24.17
N GLU A 137 19.96 38.87 23.52
CA GLU A 137 20.12 38.80 22.06
C GLU A 137 18.76 38.62 21.40
N SER A 138 18.54 39.22 20.24
CA SER A 138 17.37 38.91 19.41
C SER A 138 17.68 37.72 18.53
N LYS A 139 16.83 36.69 18.57
CA LYS A 139 16.91 35.53 17.69
C LYS A 139 16.03 35.72 16.46
N GLU A 140 16.44 35.09 15.37
CA GLU A 140 15.63 34.96 14.16
C GLU A 140 14.55 33.88 14.36
N SER A 141 13.54 33.88 13.50
CA SER A 141 12.49 32.86 13.50
C SER A 141 13.06 31.49 13.12
N GLU A 142 12.71 30.45 13.87
CA GLU A 142 12.99 29.06 13.52
C GLU A 142 12.05 28.54 12.42
N TRP A 143 10.92 29.22 12.19
CA TRP A 143 9.97 28.88 11.12
C TRP A 143 10.07 29.86 9.95
N ASP A 144 10.31 29.30 8.77
CA ASP A 144 10.31 29.98 7.49
C ASP A 144 9.07 29.52 6.68
N GLU A 145 8.28 30.49 6.21
CA GLU A 145 7.02 30.20 5.49
C GLU A 145 7.24 29.43 4.19
N ARG A 146 8.36 29.67 3.49
CA ARG A 146 8.71 28.97 2.26
C ARG A 146 9.08 27.52 2.55
N GLU A 147 9.88 27.30 3.59
CA GLU A 147 10.22 25.94 4.05
C GLU A 147 8.94 25.16 4.43
N GLU A 148 8.02 25.79 5.18
CA GLU A 148 6.75 25.16 5.54
C GLU A 148 5.88 24.83 4.32
N GLU A 149 5.85 25.70 3.31
CA GLU A 149 5.11 25.46 2.09
C GLU A 149 5.70 24.31 1.26
N GLU A 150 7.01 24.22 1.16
CA GLU A 150 7.72 23.12 0.50
C GLU A 150 7.46 21.79 1.21
N GLN A 151 7.46 21.77 2.55
CA GLN A 151 7.10 20.58 3.34
C GLN A 151 5.65 20.16 3.10
N ARG A 152 4.68 21.09 3.13
CA ARG A 152 3.27 20.80 2.82
C ARG A 152 3.08 20.25 1.41
N LYS A 153 3.81 20.80 0.42
CA LYS A 153 3.80 20.29 -0.96
C LYS A 153 4.34 18.86 -1.03
N LYS A 154 5.47 18.59 -0.37
CA LYS A 154 6.07 17.25 -0.30
C LYS A 154 5.10 16.24 0.31
N GLU A 155 4.48 16.57 1.44
CA GLU A 155 3.47 15.71 2.10
C GLU A 155 2.28 15.42 1.20
N LYS A 156 1.77 16.45 0.51
CA LYS A 156 0.64 16.29 -0.41
C LYS A 156 0.99 15.34 -1.56
N ILE A 157 2.15 15.54 -2.19
CA ILE A 157 2.61 14.69 -3.30
C ILE A 157 2.74 13.25 -2.83
N LEU A 158 3.39 13.01 -1.69
CA LEU A 158 3.54 11.66 -1.14
C LEU A 158 2.19 11.03 -0.79
N GLY A 159 1.25 11.81 -0.24
CA GLY A 159 -0.09 11.34 0.08
C GLY A 159 -0.88 10.93 -1.16
N ASP A 160 -0.78 11.73 -2.23
CA ASP A 160 -1.39 11.42 -3.52
C ASP A 160 -0.75 10.14 -4.11
N GLU A 161 0.58 10.00 -4.07
CA GLU A 161 1.31 8.80 -4.52
C GLU A 161 0.92 7.53 -3.73
N SER A 162 0.78 7.63 -2.41
CA SER A 162 0.37 6.50 -1.56
C SER A 162 -1.06 6.06 -1.87
N ASN A 163 -1.97 7.01 -2.07
CA ASN A 163 -3.35 6.71 -2.44
C ASN A 163 -3.45 6.09 -3.85
N GLU A 164 -2.67 6.60 -4.80
CA GLU A 164 -2.59 6.03 -6.14
C GLU A 164 -2.04 4.60 -6.12
N ALA A 165 -0.98 4.34 -5.34
CA ALA A 165 -0.42 3.00 -5.19
C ALA A 165 -1.42 2.01 -4.56
N ALA A 166 -2.24 2.45 -3.60
CA ALA A 166 -3.30 1.62 -3.03
C ALA A 166 -4.40 1.30 -4.05
N LEU A 167 -4.82 2.28 -4.86
CA LEU A 167 -5.79 2.08 -5.94
C LEU A 167 -5.26 1.17 -7.06
N ALA A 168 -3.95 1.25 -7.33
CA ALA A 168 -3.27 0.43 -8.32
C ALA A 168 -3.31 -1.06 -7.97
N ILE A 169 -3.44 -1.44 -6.68
CA ILE A 169 -3.62 -2.84 -6.29
C ILE A 169 -4.88 -3.40 -6.95
N GLY A 170 -6.04 -2.76 -6.75
CA GLY A 170 -7.32 -3.25 -7.27
C GLY A 170 -7.33 -3.30 -8.80
N LYS A 171 -6.90 -2.22 -9.45
CA LYS A 171 -6.82 -2.13 -10.90
C LYS A 171 -5.83 -3.14 -11.50
N GLY A 172 -4.63 -3.23 -10.93
CA GLY A 172 -3.59 -4.15 -11.37
C GLY A 172 -4.03 -5.61 -11.22
N CYS A 173 -4.66 -5.98 -10.10
CA CYS A 173 -5.22 -7.31 -9.91
C CYS A 173 -6.21 -7.69 -11.00
N HIS A 174 -7.10 -6.76 -11.37
CA HIS A 174 -8.08 -6.99 -12.43
C HIS A 174 -7.41 -7.17 -13.79
N GLU A 175 -6.51 -6.27 -14.17
CA GLU A 175 -5.76 -6.36 -15.44
C GLU A 175 -4.95 -7.65 -15.54
N PHE A 176 -4.29 -8.04 -14.45
CA PHE A 176 -3.52 -9.27 -14.41
C PHE A 176 -4.40 -10.50 -14.53
N ASN A 177 -5.57 -10.51 -13.88
CA ASN A 177 -6.53 -11.59 -14.03
C ASN A 177 -6.97 -11.73 -15.50
N GLU A 178 -7.34 -10.64 -16.17
CA GLU A 178 -7.71 -10.68 -17.59
C GLU A 178 -6.55 -11.16 -18.47
N ALA A 179 -5.32 -10.72 -18.21
CA ALA A 179 -4.15 -11.19 -18.96
C ALA A 179 -3.90 -12.70 -18.74
N MET A 180 -4.11 -13.22 -17.53
CA MET A 180 -4.00 -14.65 -17.25
C MET A 180 -5.05 -15.45 -18.04
N LYS A 181 -6.27 -14.91 -18.18
CA LYS A 181 -7.34 -15.52 -19.00
C LYS A 181 -6.94 -15.66 -20.46
N GLU A 182 -6.34 -14.62 -21.03
CA GLU A 182 -5.87 -14.63 -22.42
C GLU A 182 -4.70 -15.59 -22.67
N ASN A 183 -3.97 -15.98 -21.63
CA ASN A 183 -2.83 -16.91 -21.72
C ASN A 183 -3.20 -18.36 -21.44
N ILE A 184 -4.50 -18.68 -21.41
CA ILE A 184 -4.96 -20.06 -21.31
C ILE A 184 -4.86 -20.73 -22.70
N VAL A 185 -4.22 -21.88 -22.74
CA VAL A 185 -4.06 -22.69 -23.95
C VAL A 185 -4.72 -24.04 -23.75
N GLU A 186 -5.62 -24.40 -24.67
CA GLU A 186 -6.26 -25.71 -24.66
C GLU A 186 -5.26 -26.80 -25.05
N VAL A 187 -5.23 -27.85 -24.25
CA VAL A 187 -4.42 -29.05 -24.48
C VAL A 187 -5.33 -30.26 -24.69
N ASP A 188 -4.81 -31.27 -25.41
CA ASP A 188 -5.55 -32.49 -25.71
C ASP A 188 -6.01 -33.18 -24.41
N SER A 189 -7.26 -33.62 -24.44
CA SER A 189 -7.97 -34.22 -23.30
C SER A 189 -8.51 -35.61 -23.60
N SER A 190 -8.19 -36.16 -24.77
CA SER A 190 -8.71 -37.45 -25.27
C SER A 190 -8.43 -38.63 -24.32
N ASP A 191 -7.29 -38.60 -23.61
CA ASP A 191 -6.83 -39.68 -22.73
C ASP A 191 -7.12 -39.41 -21.23
N ILE A 192 -7.93 -38.40 -20.91
CA ILE A 192 -8.10 -37.94 -19.53
C ILE A 192 -9.42 -38.43 -18.92
N ASP A 193 -9.30 -39.13 -17.81
CA ASP A 193 -10.44 -39.52 -16.98
C ASP A 193 -10.81 -38.42 -15.97
N PHE A 194 -11.79 -37.61 -16.37
CA PHE A 194 -12.31 -36.51 -15.56
C PHE A 194 -13.06 -36.97 -14.30
N SER A 195 -13.48 -38.23 -14.20
CA SER A 195 -14.21 -38.72 -13.01
C SER A 195 -13.34 -38.70 -11.73
N SER A 196 -12.02 -38.74 -11.92
CA SER A 196 -11.01 -38.65 -10.86
C SER A 196 -10.74 -37.22 -10.37
N PHE A 197 -11.23 -36.20 -11.11
CA PHE A 197 -11.00 -34.81 -10.77
C PHE A 197 -11.81 -34.42 -9.54
N LYS A 198 -11.23 -33.55 -8.72
CA LYS A 198 -11.86 -33.00 -7.53
C LYS A 198 -12.09 -31.51 -7.68
N THR A 199 -13.26 -31.05 -7.25
CA THR A 199 -13.51 -29.61 -7.07
C THR A 199 -12.76 -29.12 -5.83
N MET A 200 -12.07 -27.98 -5.96
CA MET A 200 -11.26 -27.40 -4.88
C MET A 200 -11.78 -26.00 -4.53
N SER A 201 -12.47 -25.85 -3.40
CA SER A 201 -12.80 -24.52 -2.86
C SER A 201 -11.53 -23.80 -2.38
N LEU A 202 -11.07 -22.80 -3.13
CA LEU A 202 -9.97 -21.92 -2.73
C LEU A 202 -10.59 -20.67 -2.10
N GLY A 203 -10.97 -20.80 -0.81
CA GLY A 203 -11.42 -19.74 0.11
C GLY A 203 -11.65 -18.37 -0.52
N GLY A 204 -12.92 -18.07 -0.86
CA GLY A 204 -13.34 -16.83 -1.53
C GLY A 204 -13.43 -16.95 -3.06
N VAL A 205 -12.88 -18.01 -3.64
CA VAL A 205 -13.07 -18.45 -5.02
C VAL A 205 -13.37 -19.95 -4.97
N THR A 206 -14.66 -20.30 -5.01
CA THR A 206 -15.11 -21.68 -5.04
C THR A 206 -14.60 -22.34 -6.31
N GLY A 207 -13.53 -23.14 -6.21
CA GLY A 207 -12.98 -23.79 -7.38
C GLY A 207 -13.85 -24.95 -7.81
N ALA A 208 -14.39 -24.81 -9.00
CA ALA A 208 -13.89 -25.55 -10.15
C ALA A 208 -14.32 -24.81 -11.42
N TYR A 209 -13.96 -23.53 -11.50
CA TYR A 209 -14.17 -22.70 -12.67
C TYR A 209 -13.05 -21.67 -12.68
N ILE A 210 -12.26 -21.61 -13.76
CA ILE A 210 -11.94 -20.28 -14.24
C ILE A 210 -13.25 -19.81 -14.84
N ASP A 211 -14.06 -19.13 -14.03
CA ASP A 211 -15.09 -18.31 -14.60
C ASP A 211 -14.38 -17.17 -15.33
N LEU A 212 -14.32 -17.30 -16.65
CA LEU A 212 -13.79 -16.26 -17.53
C LEU A 212 -14.74 -15.07 -17.60
N SER A 213 -15.98 -15.18 -17.10
CA SER A 213 -16.91 -14.07 -17.03
C SER A 213 -16.72 -13.27 -15.75
N LEU A 214 -16.45 -11.97 -15.95
CA LEU A 214 -16.86 -10.90 -15.05
C LEU A 214 -18.35 -10.66 -15.23
#